data_AF-A0A090MN46-F1
#
_entry.id   AF-A0A090MN46-F1
#
_cell.length_a   1.000
_cell.length_b   1.000
_cell.length_c   1.000
_cell.angle_alpha   90.00
_cell.angle_beta   90.00
_cell.angle_gamma   90.00
#
_symmetry.space_group_name_H-M   'P 1'
#
loop_
_entity.id
_entity.type
_entity.pdbx_description
1 polymer ?
#
loop_
_entity_poly.entity_id
_entity_poly.type
_entity_poly.pdbx_seq_one_letter_code
_entity_poly.pdbx_strand_id
1 'polypeptide(L)'
;MDLTLYIGNKNYSSWSFRPWLAMKAANIPFEEVLIPIYAGADDKRRILDVSPAGKVPVLTDGDVTVWDSIAIIEYLAEKFPQA
;
A
#
# COMPACT_ATOMS: atom_id res chain seq x y z
N MET A 1 -10.92 5.15 -11.36
CA MET A 1 -10.46 3.88 -10.75
C MET A 1 -9.34 4.33 -9.86
N ASP A 2 -9.63 4.50 -8.59
CA ASP A 2 -8.89 5.46 -7.75
C ASP A 2 -8.07 4.68 -6.73
N LEU A 3 -7.30 3.71 -7.25
CA LEU A 3 -6.40 2.90 -6.47
C LEU A 3 -5.12 3.68 -6.21
N THR A 4 -4.89 4.01 -4.94
CA THR A 4 -3.62 4.59 -4.49
C THR A 4 -3.01 3.69 -3.43
N LEU A 5 -1.78 3.21 -3.69
CA LEU A 5 -1.03 2.36 -2.80
C LEU A 5 0.08 3.17 -2.12
N TYR A 6 -0.12 3.42 -0.82
CA TYR A 6 0.88 4.04 0.04
C TYR A 6 1.85 2.99 0.55
N ILE A 7 3.14 3.18 0.28
CA ILE A 7 4.18 2.21 0.58
C ILE A 7 5.39 2.84 1.25
N GLY A 8 6.09 2.05 2.05
CA GLY A 8 7.47 2.34 2.43
C GLY A 8 8.45 1.98 1.30
N ASN A 9 9.74 2.24 1.53
CA ASN A 9 10.79 1.78 0.63
C ASN A 9 10.74 0.25 0.47
N LYS A 10 10.60 -0.23 -0.77
CA LYS A 10 10.44 -1.66 -1.11
C LYS A 10 11.64 -2.52 -0.71
N ASN A 11 12.84 -1.92 -0.64
CA ASN A 11 14.04 -2.61 -0.20
C ASN A 11 14.07 -2.84 1.32
N TYR A 12 13.29 -2.06 2.09
CA TYR A 12 13.32 -2.08 3.56
C TYR A 12 12.00 -2.55 4.18
N SER A 13 10.90 -2.54 3.42
CA SER A 13 9.58 -3.00 3.87
C SER A 13 9.07 -4.11 2.95
N SER A 14 9.28 -5.36 3.36
CA SER A 14 8.68 -6.52 2.69
C SER A 14 7.15 -6.47 2.70
N TRP A 15 6.56 -5.83 3.71
CA TRP A 15 5.12 -5.62 3.79
C TRP A 15 4.63 -4.72 2.68
N SER A 16 5.37 -3.64 2.39
CA SER A 16 5.03 -2.73 1.29
C SER A 16 5.32 -3.33 -0.08
N PHE A 17 6.36 -4.15 -0.19
CA PHE A 17 6.74 -4.80 -1.45
C PHE A 17 5.69 -5.82 -1.92
N ARG A 18 5.08 -6.57 -1.00
CA ARG A 18 4.09 -7.63 -1.31
C ARG A 18 2.91 -7.14 -2.18
N PRO A 19 2.07 -6.18 -1.75
CA PRO A 19 0.93 -5.74 -2.56
C PRO A 19 1.39 -5.00 -3.81
N TRP A 20 2.50 -4.25 -3.74
CA TRP A 20 3.08 -3.60 -4.92
C TRP A 20 3.43 -4.63 -6.01
N LEU A 21 4.11 -5.72 -5.62
CA LEU A 21 4.49 -6.78 -6.54
C LEU A 21 3.26 -7.48 -7.10
N ALA A 22 2.26 -7.78 -6.26
CA ALA A 22 1.02 -8.40 -6.69
C ALA A 22 0.29 -7.56 -7.75
N MET A 23 0.11 -6.26 -7.50
CA MET A 23 -0.52 -5.34 -8.44
C MET A 23 0.26 -5.20 -9.74
N LYS A 24 1.60 -5.14 -9.67
CA LYS A 24 2.46 -5.12 -10.86
C LYS A 24 2.37 -6.42 -11.66
N ALA A 25 2.40 -7.57 -11.01
CA ALA A 25 2.35 -8.88 -11.67
C ALA A 25 0.99 -9.13 -12.34
N ALA A 26 -0.09 -8.71 -11.69
CA ALA A 26 -1.46 -8.78 -12.20
C ALA A 26 -1.82 -7.63 -13.18
N ASN A 27 -0.85 -6.77 -13.50
CA ASN A 27 -1.01 -5.62 -14.41
C ASN A 27 -2.19 -4.68 -14.02
N ILE A 28 -2.47 -4.57 -12.72
CA ILE A 28 -3.50 -3.68 -12.18
C ILE A 28 -2.93 -2.25 -12.18
N PRO A 29 -3.62 -1.26 -12.78
CA PRO A 29 -3.18 0.13 -12.73
C PRO A 29 -3.45 0.75 -11.35
N PHE A 30 -2.47 1.45 -10.79
CA PHE A 30 -2.58 2.17 -9.53
C PHE A 30 -1.61 3.34 -9.44
N GLU A 31 -1.94 4.32 -8.61
CA GLU A 31 -1.02 5.36 -8.18
C GLU A 31 -0.15 4.83 -7.02
N GLU A 32 1.15 4.99 -7.14
CA GLU A 32 2.10 4.61 -6.09
C GLU A 32 2.56 5.84 -5.32
N VAL A 33 2.34 5.87 -4.00
CA VAL A 33 2.83 6.94 -3.13
C VAL A 33 3.88 6.38 -2.18
N LEU A 34 5.13 6.80 -2.37
CA LEU A 34 6.23 6.42 -1.50
C LEU A 34 6.28 7.32 -0.27
N ILE A 35 6.18 6.71 0.91
CA ILE A 35 6.40 7.34 2.21
C ILE A 35 7.78 6.92 2.70
N PRO A 36 8.75 7.84 2.79
CA PRO A 36 10.06 7.52 3.31
C PRO A 36 9.96 7.01 4.74
N ILE A 37 10.50 5.81 4.96
CA ILE A 37 10.67 5.16 6.25
C ILE A 37 12.17 5.02 6.51
N TYR A 38 12.57 5.11 7.77
CA TYR A 38 13.98 5.17 8.20
C TYR A 38 14.74 6.42 7.68
N ALA A 39 14.02 7.53 7.53
CA ALA A 39 14.56 8.81 7.08
C ALA A 39 14.68 9.86 8.22
N GLY A 40 14.18 9.56 9.42
CA GLY A 40 14.42 10.36 10.62
C GLY A 40 13.24 10.40 11.60
N ALA A 41 13.27 11.34 12.54
CA ALA A 41 12.28 11.46 13.60
C ALA A 41 10.84 11.68 13.09
N ASP A 42 10.68 12.24 11.89
CA ASP A 42 9.39 12.58 11.29
C ASP A 42 8.69 11.41 10.57
N ASP A 43 9.34 10.26 10.45
CA ASP A 43 8.78 9.09 9.75
C ASP A 43 7.42 8.68 10.31
N LYS A 44 7.33 8.60 11.64
CA LYS A 44 6.10 8.19 12.31
C LYS A 44 4.95 9.17 12.04
N ARG A 45 5.24 10.48 12.01
CA ARG A 45 4.24 11.52 11.70
C ARG A 45 3.70 11.35 10.28
N ARG A 46 4.60 11.22 9.31
CA ARG A 46 4.22 11.04 7.89
C ARG A 46 3.39 9.78 7.64
N ILE A 47 3.68 8.69 8.34
CA ILE A 47 2.87 7.47 8.21
C ILE A 47 1.50 7.70 8.85
N LEU A 48 1.41 8.35 10.02
CA LEU A 48 0.14 8.61 10.68
C LEU A 48 -0.81 9.48 9.85
N ASP A 49 -0.28 10.37 8.99
CA ASP A 49 -1.09 11.20 8.09
C ASP A 49 -1.87 10.39 7.05
N VAL A 50 -1.40 9.18 6.71
CA VAL A 50 -2.07 8.27 5.76
C VAL A 50 -2.65 7.02 6.41
N SER A 51 -2.22 6.74 7.64
CA SER A 51 -2.42 5.47 8.30
C SER A 51 -2.62 5.67 9.80
N PRO A 52 -3.86 5.72 10.34
CA PRO A 52 -4.19 5.54 11.75
C PRO A 52 -3.40 4.47 12.50
N ALA A 53 -3.07 3.34 11.88
CA ALA A 53 -2.24 2.29 12.48
C ALA A 53 -0.75 2.66 12.60
N GLY A 54 -0.30 3.74 11.95
CA GLY A 54 1.09 4.18 11.90
C GLY A 54 1.98 3.22 11.10
N LYS A 55 1.40 2.48 10.14
CA LYS A 55 2.09 1.46 9.34
C LYS A 55 1.72 1.53 7.85
N VAL A 56 2.63 1.08 7.01
CA VAL A 56 2.44 0.85 5.57
C VAL A 56 2.66 -0.63 5.27
N PRO A 57 2.00 -1.21 4.26
CA PRO A 57 1.21 -0.58 3.20
C PRO A 57 -0.22 -0.19 3.61
N VAL A 58 -0.79 0.75 2.86
CA VAL A 58 -2.23 1.09 2.87
C VAL A 58 -2.69 1.24 1.42
N LEU A 59 -3.82 0.62 1.07
CA LEU A 59 -4.49 0.82 -0.21
C LEU A 59 -5.75 1.66 0.02
N THR A 60 -5.91 2.73 -0.75
CA THR A 60 -7.20 3.44 -0.86
C THR A 60 -7.84 3.11 -2.20
N ASP A 61 -9.16 2.91 -2.17
CA ASP A 61 -10.03 2.72 -3.32
C ASP A 61 -11.31 3.54 -3.12
N GLY A 62 -11.31 4.79 -3.58
CA GLY A 62 -12.38 5.74 -3.25
C GLY A 62 -12.54 5.89 -1.73
N ASP A 63 -13.73 5.55 -1.21
CA ASP A 63 -14.03 5.62 0.23
C ASP A 63 -13.52 4.42 1.04
N VAL A 64 -13.01 3.38 0.36
CA VAL A 64 -12.51 2.17 1.03
C VAL A 64 -11.02 2.32 1.33
N THR A 65 -10.63 2.05 2.57
CA THR A 65 -9.21 1.99 2.97
C THR A 65 -8.89 0.60 3.52
N VAL A 66 -7.94 -0.08 2.90
CA VAL A 66 -7.50 -1.44 3.27
C VAL A 66 -6.07 -1.38 3.80
N TRP A 67 -5.84 -2.10 4.89
CA TRP A 67 -4.62 -2.11 5.68
C TRP A 67 -4.11 -3.54 5.74
N ASP A 68 -2.82 -3.71 5.99
CA ASP A 68 -2.13 -5.00 5.95
C ASP A 68 -1.87 -5.52 4.54
N SER A 69 -0.65 -6.01 4.33
CA SER A 69 -0.19 -6.47 3.02
C SER A 69 -1.02 -7.61 2.43
N ILE A 70 -1.54 -8.53 3.26
CA ILE A 70 -2.29 -9.69 2.79
C ILE A 70 -3.75 -9.31 2.55
N ALA A 71 -4.36 -8.53 3.45
CA ALA A 71 -5.73 -8.07 3.25
C ALA A 71 -5.87 -7.20 2.00
N ILE A 72 -4.87 -6.37 1.67
CA ILE A 72 -4.80 -5.64 0.40
C ILE A 72 -4.80 -6.61 -0.79
N ILE A 73 -4.02 -7.69 -0.74
CA ILE A 73 -3.95 -8.68 -1.83
C ILE A 73 -5.27 -9.44 -1.97
N GLU A 74 -5.88 -9.88 -0.88
CA GLU A 74 -7.21 -10.54 -0.89
C GLU A 74 -8.27 -9.62 -1.48
N TYR A 75 -8.31 -8.36 -1.03
CA TYR A 75 -9.22 -7.35 -1.56
C TYR A 75 -9.05 -7.15 -3.08
N LEU A 76 -7.80 -7.08 -3.55
CA LEU A 76 -7.50 -6.96 -4.98
C LEU A 76 -7.89 -8.23 -5.75
N ALA A 77 -7.70 -9.42 -5.18
CA ALA A 77 -8.11 -10.68 -5.79
C ALA A 77 -9.64 -10.78 -5.93
N GLU A 78 -10.40 -10.34 -4.94
CA GLU A 78 -11.86 -10.25 -5.01
C GLU A 78 -12.32 -9.23 -6.05
N LYS A 79 -11.65 -8.07 -6.11
CA LYS A 79 -11.99 -6.98 -7.04
C LYS A 79 -11.59 -7.27 -8.49
N PHE A 80 -10.49 -7.99 -8.70
CA PHE A 80 -9.93 -8.32 -10.01
C PHE A 80 -9.71 -9.83 -10.15
N PRO A 81 -10.78 -10.65 -10.17
CA PRO A 81 -10.66 -12.11 -10.13
C PRO A 81 -10.09 -12.75 -11.41
N GLN A 82 -9.82 -11.96 -12.45
CA GLN A 82 -9.30 -12.40 -13.75
C GLN A 82 -7.91 -11.83 -14.05
N ALA A 83 -7.32 -11.10 -13.10
CA ALA A 83 -6.01 -10.48 -13.24
C ALA A 83 -4.88 -11.47 -12.90
#